data_AF-A0AAV6V4P4-F1
#
_entry.id   AF-A0AAV6V4P4-F1
#
_cell.length_a   1.000
_cell.length_b   1.000
_cell.length_c   1.000
_cell.angle_alpha   90.00
_cell.angle_beta   90.00
_cell.angle_gamma   90.00
#
_symmetry.space_group_name_H-M   'P 1'
#
loop_
_entity.id
_entity.type
_entity.pdbx_description
1 polymer ?
#
loop_
_entity_poly.entity_id
_entity_poly.type
_entity_poly.pdbx_seq_one_letter_code
_entity_poly.pdbx_strand_id
1 'polypeptide(L)'
;MAISPTANGSSPRPMTLAPPSLGRPRKCSLPVIIPRPSLSVYANAAESTKDALSRRRKSNFSQVGQVLGHRLSTTVGWRSPVSQHDVVNQAKSLCGRYLRAKLRSCSAVHKKLGLQRLKSVSNLAGGSNTAEIANELRLLTNELETSHPKLFSSVASNIGLHSLPSEAAVHNVFEGVAEEMFRSSVTWGRVVALFAMTGALAMDCVKAGRPEYVLGLVQRMGILVERDLAPWICQQGGWVSVFFVEMSS
;
A
#
# COMPACT_ATOMS: atom_id res chain seq x y z
N MET A 1 28.69 -84.66 -43.27
CA MET A 1 28.24 -84.28 -41.91
C MET A 1 28.64 -82.82 -41.72
N ALA A 2 27.76 -81.83 -41.85
CA ALA A 2 26.59 -81.48 -41.04
C ALA A 2 26.90 -80.19 -40.22
N ILE A 3 26.21 -79.11 -40.62
CA ILE A 3 25.66 -77.95 -39.87
C ILE A 3 26.57 -76.82 -39.34
N SER A 4 26.07 -75.60 -39.60
CA SER A 4 26.51 -74.22 -39.37
C SER A 4 26.80 -73.80 -37.91
N PRO A 5 27.20 -72.53 -37.67
CA PRO A 5 26.18 -71.52 -37.34
C PRO A 5 26.38 -70.12 -37.96
N THR A 6 25.29 -69.38 -37.90
CA THR A 6 24.92 -68.08 -38.47
C THR A 6 25.36 -66.86 -37.65
N ALA A 7 25.49 -65.70 -38.32
CA ALA A 7 24.92 -64.37 -37.98
C ALA A 7 25.88 -63.24 -38.43
N ASN A 8 25.59 -62.53 -39.52
CA ASN A 8 24.80 -61.29 -39.61
C ASN A 8 25.56 -60.01 -39.21
N GLY A 9 25.67 -59.06 -40.16
CA GLY A 9 26.22 -57.73 -39.90
C GLY A 9 26.47 -56.88 -41.14
N SER A 10 25.46 -56.70 -41.99
CA SER A 10 25.48 -55.76 -43.12
C SER A 10 25.36 -54.30 -42.66
N SER A 11 26.35 -53.48 -43.02
CA SER A 11 26.25 -52.01 -43.20
C SER A 11 25.29 -51.68 -44.39
N PRO A 12 24.90 -50.42 -44.76
CA PRO A 12 25.58 -49.14 -44.46
C PRO A 12 24.70 -47.83 -44.40
N ARG A 13 25.43 -46.72 -44.20
CA ARG A 13 25.20 -45.30 -44.59
C ARG A 13 24.49 -44.32 -43.62
N PRO A 14 25.11 -43.16 -43.34
CA PRO A 14 24.54 -42.10 -42.51
C PRO A 14 23.66 -41.15 -43.33
N MET A 15 22.43 -40.89 -42.85
CA MET A 15 21.64 -39.74 -43.24
C MET A 15 21.91 -38.59 -42.26
N THR A 16 22.28 -37.45 -42.84
CA THR A 16 22.34 -36.14 -42.20
C THR A 16 21.01 -35.81 -41.51
N LEU A 17 21.02 -35.70 -40.18
CA LEU A 17 19.96 -35.04 -39.41
C LEU A 17 20.58 -33.86 -38.65
N ALA A 18 20.12 -32.67 -39.01
CA ALA A 18 20.47 -31.40 -38.39
C ALA A 18 20.16 -31.40 -36.87
N PRO A 19 20.90 -30.63 -36.06
CA PRO A 19 20.74 -30.60 -34.61
C PRO A 19 19.38 -30.04 -34.20
N PRO A 20 18.79 -30.54 -33.09
CA PRO A 20 17.53 -30.01 -32.59
C PRO A 20 17.75 -28.59 -32.07
N SER A 21 16.99 -27.65 -32.64
CA SER A 21 16.90 -26.27 -32.18
C SER A 21 16.42 -26.23 -30.73
N LEU A 22 17.34 -25.99 -29.79
CA LEU A 22 17.03 -25.60 -28.42
C LEU A 22 16.39 -24.20 -28.45
N GLY A 23 15.07 -24.17 -28.60
CA GLY A 23 14.26 -22.97 -28.48
C GLY A 23 14.43 -22.32 -27.11
N ARG A 24 15.12 -21.19 -27.09
CA ARG A 24 15.03 -20.18 -26.03
C ARG A 24 13.72 -19.38 -26.20
N PRO A 25 13.33 -18.60 -25.20
CA PRO A 25 12.57 -18.95 -24.02
C PRO A 25 11.05 -18.76 -24.24
N ARG A 26 10.19 -19.62 -23.68
CA ARG A 26 8.78 -19.26 -23.54
C ARG A 26 8.65 -18.24 -22.40
N LYS A 27 8.69 -16.96 -22.77
CA LYS A 27 8.18 -15.86 -21.94
C LYS A 27 6.67 -16.09 -21.78
N CYS A 28 6.26 -16.77 -20.71
CA CYS A 28 4.87 -16.73 -20.26
C CYS A 28 4.66 -15.40 -19.52
N SER A 29 4.65 -14.30 -20.27
CA SER A 29 4.10 -13.03 -19.80
C SER A 29 2.59 -13.11 -19.96
N LEU A 30 1.92 -13.80 -19.05
CA LEU A 30 0.48 -13.65 -18.93
C LEU A 30 0.24 -12.26 -18.31
N PRO A 31 -0.51 -11.35 -18.98
CA PRO A 31 -1.00 -10.18 -18.28
C PRO A 31 -1.88 -10.69 -17.14
N VAL A 32 -1.54 -10.32 -15.91
CA VAL A 32 -2.46 -10.45 -14.79
C VAL A 32 -3.60 -9.49 -15.11
N ILE A 33 -4.61 -9.98 -15.83
CA ILE A 33 -5.87 -9.29 -16.03
C ILE A 33 -6.56 -9.37 -14.67
N ILE A 34 -6.27 -8.37 -13.83
CA ILE A 34 -6.99 -8.17 -12.58
C ILE A 34 -8.44 -7.92 -13.01
N PRO A 35 -9.40 -8.79 -12.65
CA PRO A 35 -10.81 -8.50 -12.87
C PRO A 35 -11.07 -7.10 -12.31
N ARG A 36 -11.92 -6.28 -12.96
CA ARG A 36 -12.39 -5.02 -12.40
C ARG A 36 -13.65 -5.29 -11.56
N PRO A 37 -13.57 -5.62 -10.27
CA PRO A 37 -14.60 -5.15 -9.36
C PRO A 37 -14.54 -3.63 -9.39
N SER A 38 -15.66 -2.98 -9.13
CA SER A 38 -15.73 -1.52 -9.09
C SER A 38 -14.77 -1.00 -7.99
N LEU A 39 -13.54 -0.69 -8.39
CA LEU A 39 -12.50 -0.11 -7.55
C LEU A 39 -12.99 1.25 -6.98
N SER A 40 -13.99 1.85 -7.65
CA SER A 40 -14.71 3.05 -7.23
C SER A 40 -15.41 2.91 -5.87
N VAL A 41 -15.61 1.69 -5.34
CA VAL A 41 -16.16 1.50 -3.99
C VAL A 41 -15.25 2.12 -2.92
N TYR A 42 -13.93 2.12 -3.10
CA TYR A 42 -13.02 2.79 -2.17
C TYR A 42 -13.11 4.32 -2.27
N ALA A 43 -13.31 4.86 -3.47
CA ALA A 43 -13.55 6.29 -3.66
C ALA A 43 -14.90 6.73 -3.06
N ASN A 44 -15.94 5.90 -3.18
CA ASN A 44 -17.26 6.15 -2.60
C ASN A 44 -17.25 6.04 -1.07
N ALA A 45 -16.51 5.07 -0.50
CA ALA A 45 -16.33 4.98 0.94
C ALA A 45 -15.58 6.21 1.49
N ALA A 46 -14.60 6.73 0.73
CA ALA A 46 -13.90 7.96 1.08
C ALA A 46 -14.82 9.21 1.07
N GLU A 47 -15.85 9.24 0.23
CA GLU A 47 -16.89 10.27 0.25
C GLU A 47 -17.77 10.14 1.50
N SER A 48 -18.20 8.92 1.85
CA SER A 48 -19.01 8.66 3.05
C SER A 48 -18.28 8.98 4.37
N THR A 49 -16.94 8.94 4.37
CA THR A 49 -16.16 9.36 5.55
C THR A 49 -16.30 10.84 5.88
N LYS A 50 -16.72 11.71 4.96
CA LYS A 50 -16.94 13.13 5.28
C LYS A 50 -17.86 13.30 6.50
N ASP A 51 -18.87 12.45 6.64
CA ASP A 51 -19.83 12.48 7.77
C ASP A 51 -19.28 11.85 9.07
N ALA A 52 -18.36 10.91 8.97
CA ALA A 52 -17.71 10.30 10.13
C ALA A 52 -16.59 11.21 10.69
N LEU A 53 -15.74 11.70 9.79
CA LEU A 53 -14.66 12.64 10.07
C LEU A 53 -15.19 13.96 10.66
N SER A 54 -16.37 14.44 10.21
CA SER A 54 -17.04 15.62 10.79
C SER A 54 -17.63 15.37 12.18
N ARG A 55 -18.18 14.17 12.46
CA ARG A 55 -18.69 13.82 13.80
C ARG A 55 -17.59 13.79 14.86
N ARG A 56 -16.39 13.31 14.51
CA ARG A 56 -15.27 13.24 15.46
C ARG A 56 -14.68 14.60 15.84
N ARG A 57 -14.84 15.62 14.98
CA ARG A 57 -14.47 17.02 15.29
C ARG A 57 -15.21 17.56 16.51
N LYS A 58 -16.48 17.19 16.71
CA LYS A 58 -17.29 17.69 17.84
C LYS A 58 -16.80 17.21 19.22
N SER A 59 -16.11 16.07 19.32
CA SER A 59 -15.62 15.57 20.63
C SER A 59 -14.20 16.02 20.97
N ASN A 60 -13.36 16.34 19.98
CA ASN A 60 -11.92 16.60 20.18
C ASN A 60 -11.52 18.08 20.16
N PHE A 61 -12.44 19.00 19.80
CA PHE A 61 -12.16 20.44 19.76
C PHE A 61 -11.68 20.98 21.12
N SER A 62 -12.07 20.34 22.23
CA SER A 62 -11.63 20.70 23.58
C SER A 62 -10.16 20.37 23.89
N GLN A 63 -9.52 19.45 23.14
CA GLN A 63 -8.18 18.92 23.47
C GLN A 63 -7.13 19.30 22.42
N VAL A 64 -7.50 19.32 21.13
CA VAL A 64 -6.60 19.74 20.03
C VAL A 64 -6.48 21.27 19.94
N GLY A 65 -7.53 22.01 20.31
CA GLY A 65 -7.51 23.47 20.39
C GLY A 65 -6.51 24.01 21.42
N GLN A 66 -6.26 23.29 22.52
CA GLN A 66 -5.26 23.70 23.52
C GLN A 66 -3.82 23.37 23.10
N VAL A 67 -3.62 22.30 22.32
CA VAL A 67 -2.28 21.88 21.85
C VAL A 67 -1.79 22.77 20.70
N LEU A 68 -2.69 23.21 19.82
CA LEU A 68 -2.35 24.19 18.78
C LEU A 68 -2.38 25.64 19.31
N GLY A 69 -3.19 25.93 20.32
CA GLY A 69 -3.30 27.26 20.94
C GLY A 69 -2.00 27.73 21.60
N HIS A 70 -1.26 26.85 22.27
CA HIS A 70 0.02 27.24 22.91
C HIS A 70 1.21 27.34 21.94
N ARG A 71 1.05 26.95 20.66
CA ARG A 71 2.09 27.03 19.62
C ARG A 71 1.79 28.04 18.52
N LEU A 72 0.58 28.59 18.47
CA LEU A 72 0.22 29.69 17.58
C LEU A 72 0.71 31.05 18.10
N SER A 73 1.08 31.14 19.39
CA SER A 73 1.46 32.42 20.01
C SER A 73 2.90 32.87 19.71
N THR A 74 3.73 32.06 19.04
CA THR A 74 5.13 32.41 18.75
C THR A 74 5.56 31.89 17.38
N THR A 75 5.10 32.49 16.28
CA THR A 75 5.77 32.55 14.94
C THR A 75 4.78 33.06 13.88
N VAL A 76 4.37 34.32 14.01
CA VAL A 76 3.83 35.08 12.87
C VAL A 76 5.04 35.60 12.09
N GLY A 77 5.61 34.75 11.25
CA GLY A 77 6.77 35.10 10.42
C GLY A 77 7.31 33.87 9.69
N TRP A 78 6.91 33.71 8.42
CA TRP A 78 7.50 32.82 7.43
C TRP A 78 7.49 31.33 7.79
N ARG A 79 6.38 30.62 7.51
CA ARG A 79 6.49 29.16 7.33
C ARG A 79 7.35 28.91 6.09
N SER A 80 8.49 28.24 6.25
CA SER A 80 9.23 27.70 5.11
C SER A 80 8.27 26.88 4.23
N PRO A 81 8.36 26.98 2.90
CA PRO A 81 7.50 26.20 2.01
C PRO A 81 7.66 24.70 2.32
N VAL A 82 6.54 24.00 2.49
CA VAL A 82 6.54 22.56 2.74
C VAL A 82 7.17 21.86 1.53
N SER A 83 8.33 21.23 1.73
CA SER A 83 9.04 20.52 0.67
C SER A 83 8.30 19.23 0.30
N GLN A 84 8.16 18.96 -1.00
CA GLN A 84 7.61 17.69 -1.48
C GLN A 84 8.42 16.49 -0.99
N HIS A 85 9.74 16.63 -0.90
CA HIS A 85 10.63 15.60 -0.35
C HIS A 85 10.27 15.28 1.11
N ASP A 86 9.98 16.30 1.92
CA ASP A 86 9.57 16.11 3.32
C ASP A 86 8.19 15.46 3.42
N VAL A 87 7.26 15.85 2.54
CA VAL A 87 5.94 15.21 2.42
C VAL A 87 6.08 13.73 2.10
N VAL A 88 6.95 13.34 1.17
CA VAL A 88 7.17 11.95 0.78
C VAL A 88 7.82 11.15 1.93
N ASN A 89 8.83 11.71 2.59
CA ASN A 89 9.49 11.05 3.72
C ASN A 89 8.54 10.89 4.91
N GLN A 90 7.74 11.91 5.19
CA GLN A 90 6.71 11.84 6.21
C GLN A 90 5.67 10.78 5.86
N ALA A 91 5.24 10.68 4.60
CA ALA A 91 4.30 9.64 4.15
C ALA A 91 4.81 8.22 4.41
N LYS A 92 6.08 7.95 4.07
CA LYS A 92 6.73 6.65 4.33
C LYS A 92 6.76 6.34 5.83
N SER A 93 7.10 7.33 6.66
CA SER A 93 7.10 7.19 8.12
C SER A 93 5.70 6.94 8.69
N LEU A 94 4.70 7.73 8.28
CA LEU A 94 3.29 7.58 8.65
C LEU A 94 2.79 6.18 8.30
N CYS A 95 3.06 5.72 7.08
CA CYS A 95 2.66 4.40 6.60
C CYS A 95 3.33 3.29 7.42
N GLY A 96 4.64 3.38 7.64
CA GLY A 96 5.37 2.43 8.48
C GLY A 96 4.83 2.32 9.91
N ARG A 97 4.50 3.47 10.53
CA ARG A 97 3.91 3.55 11.88
C ARG A 97 2.51 2.94 11.92
N TYR A 98 1.66 3.28 10.95
CA TYR A 98 0.30 2.77 10.83
C TYR A 98 0.29 1.25 10.62
N LEU A 99 1.04 0.73 9.63
CA LEU A 99 1.10 -0.71 9.34
C LEU A 99 1.62 -1.49 10.55
N ARG A 100 2.65 -0.99 11.21
CA ARG A 100 3.14 -1.59 12.46
C ARG A 100 2.07 -1.67 13.54
N ALA A 101 1.32 -0.58 13.76
CA ALA A 101 0.26 -0.57 14.77
C ALA A 101 -0.84 -1.58 14.42
N LYS A 102 -1.27 -1.60 13.15
CA LYS A 102 -2.29 -2.52 12.64
C LYS A 102 -1.88 -4.00 12.70
N LEU A 103 -0.63 -4.30 12.38
CA LEU A 103 -0.09 -5.65 12.46
C LEU A 103 0.07 -6.13 13.91
N ARG A 104 0.43 -5.23 14.85
CA ARG A 104 0.51 -5.58 16.28
C ARG A 104 -0.84 -5.97 16.89
N SER A 105 -1.94 -5.41 16.40
CA SER A 105 -3.28 -5.82 16.83
C SER A 105 -3.67 -7.23 16.39
N CYS A 106 -2.90 -7.88 15.51
CA CYS A 106 -3.14 -9.24 15.05
C CYS A 106 -2.13 -10.21 15.67
N SER A 107 -2.60 -11.21 16.41
CA SER A 107 -1.80 -12.17 17.18
C SER A 107 -0.91 -13.10 16.34
N ALA A 108 -1.12 -13.15 15.02
CA ALA A 108 -0.52 -14.11 14.09
C ALA A 108 0.78 -13.66 13.40
N VAL A 109 1.32 -12.47 13.70
CA VAL A 109 2.55 -12.00 13.05
C VAL A 109 3.74 -12.81 13.58
N HIS A 110 4.54 -13.42 12.70
CA HIS A 110 5.89 -13.91 13.01
C HIS A 110 6.71 -12.75 13.60
N LYS A 111 6.71 -12.66 14.94
CA LYS A 111 6.85 -11.42 15.73
C LYS A 111 8.15 -10.63 15.53
N LYS A 112 9.14 -11.17 14.81
CA LYS A 112 10.50 -10.61 14.75
C LYS A 112 10.86 -9.96 13.41
N LEU A 113 10.54 -10.54 12.25
CA LEU A 113 11.15 -10.08 11.00
C LEU A 113 10.43 -8.86 10.37
N GLY A 114 9.09 -8.90 10.29
CA GLY A 114 8.31 -7.81 9.69
C GLY A 114 8.31 -6.52 10.53
N LEU A 115 8.21 -6.64 11.86
CA LEU A 115 8.14 -5.50 12.77
C LEU A 115 9.47 -4.72 12.86
N GLN A 116 10.61 -5.39 12.72
CA GLN A 116 11.93 -4.76 12.79
C GLN A 116 12.18 -3.88 11.56
N ARG A 117 11.86 -4.36 10.35
CA ARG A 117 12.00 -3.56 9.12
C ARG A 117 11.08 -2.33 9.13
N LEU A 118 9.86 -2.48 9.64
CA LEU A 118 8.95 -1.35 9.88
C LEU A 118 9.48 -0.38 10.95
N LYS A 119 10.37 -0.82 11.86
CA LYS A 119 11.01 0.05 12.87
C LYS A 119 11.87 1.10 12.24
N SER A 120 12.76 0.64 11.36
CA SER A 120 13.70 1.49 10.68
C SER A 120 12.94 2.55 9.89
N VAL A 121 11.87 2.18 9.16
CA VAL A 121 11.10 3.14 8.37
C VAL A 121 10.29 4.12 9.23
N SER A 122 9.70 3.65 10.34
CA SER A 122 8.95 4.52 11.27
C SER A 122 9.82 5.60 11.93
N ASN A 123 11.14 5.38 11.97
CA ASN A 123 12.10 6.27 12.61
C ASN A 123 12.77 7.24 11.62
N LEU A 124 12.55 7.09 10.30
CA LEU A 124 13.19 7.92 9.27
C LEU A 124 12.71 9.38 9.26
N ALA A 125 11.49 9.66 9.73
CA ALA A 125 10.97 11.03 9.84
C ALA A 125 10.76 11.40 11.31
N GLY A 126 11.76 12.06 11.89
CA GLY A 126 11.77 12.59 13.26
C GLY A 126 11.24 14.02 13.36
N GLY A 127 10.26 14.40 12.54
CA GLY A 127 9.63 15.72 12.66
C GLY A 127 8.77 15.79 13.93
N SER A 128 8.81 16.95 14.62
CA SER A 128 8.18 17.20 15.93
C SER A 128 6.68 16.84 16.02
N ASN A 129 5.98 16.71 14.89
CA ASN A 129 4.53 16.49 14.84
C ASN A 129 4.13 15.17 14.14
N THR A 130 5.11 14.35 13.73
CA THR A 130 4.84 13.12 12.93
C THR A 130 4.09 12.08 13.75
N ALA A 131 4.27 12.09 15.08
CA ALA A 131 3.63 11.14 15.96
C ALA A 131 2.14 11.43 16.15
N GLU A 132 1.79 12.69 16.32
CA GLU A 132 0.42 13.19 16.45
C GLU A 132 -0.34 12.95 15.14
N ILE A 133 0.27 13.29 14.00
CA ILE A 133 -0.31 13.06 12.67
C ILE A 133 -0.53 11.56 12.45
N ALA A 134 0.43 10.71 12.80
CA ALA A 134 0.27 9.26 12.70
C ALA A 134 -0.88 8.74 13.59
N ASN A 135 -1.04 9.32 14.78
CA ASN A 135 -2.13 8.93 15.67
C ASN A 135 -3.48 9.35 15.08
N GLU A 136 -3.62 10.60 14.64
CA GLU A 136 -4.86 11.10 14.03
C GLU A 136 -5.22 10.28 12.79
N LEU A 137 -4.27 10.07 11.89
CA LEU A 137 -4.49 9.28 10.69
C LEU A 137 -4.96 7.85 11.01
N ARG A 138 -4.37 7.22 12.04
CA ARG A 138 -4.80 5.90 12.53
C ARG A 138 -6.22 5.97 13.09
N LEU A 139 -6.56 7.01 13.83
CA LEU A 139 -7.89 7.21 14.40
C LEU A 139 -8.95 7.34 13.29
N LEU A 140 -8.72 8.19 12.29
CA LEU A 140 -9.60 8.37 11.13
C LEU A 140 -9.74 7.09 10.31
N THR A 141 -8.61 6.40 10.11
CA THR A 141 -8.58 5.12 9.40
C THR A 141 -9.39 4.05 10.14
N ASN A 142 -9.24 3.92 11.46
CA ASN A 142 -10.01 2.96 12.24
C ASN A 142 -11.52 3.23 12.13
N GLU A 143 -11.92 4.50 12.14
CA GLU A 143 -13.33 4.89 12.02
C GLU A 143 -13.91 4.53 10.64
N LEU A 144 -13.14 4.79 9.58
CA LEU A 144 -13.47 4.36 8.22
C LEU A 144 -13.63 2.83 8.13
N GLU A 145 -12.70 2.09 8.72
CA GLU A 145 -12.74 0.62 8.74
C GLU A 145 -13.96 0.09 9.50
N THR A 146 -14.31 0.71 10.64
CA THR A 146 -15.52 0.33 11.39
C THR A 146 -16.81 0.67 10.66
N SER A 147 -16.80 1.71 9.83
CA SER A 147 -17.96 2.11 9.03
C SER A 147 -18.15 1.21 7.81
N HIS A 148 -17.06 0.65 7.27
CA HIS A 148 -17.07 -0.20 6.07
C HIS A 148 -16.30 -1.52 6.29
N PRO A 149 -16.71 -2.38 7.23
CA PRO A 149 -15.94 -3.57 7.62
C PRO A 149 -15.77 -4.55 6.45
N LYS A 150 -16.77 -4.69 5.57
CA LYS A 150 -16.68 -5.54 4.38
C LYS A 150 -15.57 -5.06 3.43
N LEU A 151 -15.42 -3.74 3.26
CA LEU A 151 -14.48 -3.14 2.31
C LEU A 151 -13.02 -3.21 2.78
N PHE A 152 -12.77 -3.17 4.09
CA PHE A 152 -11.40 -3.14 4.63
C PHE A 152 -10.98 -4.44 5.34
N SER A 153 -11.82 -5.48 5.33
CA SER A 153 -11.48 -6.79 5.91
C SER A 153 -10.44 -7.58 5.10
N SER A 154 -10.50 -7.48 3.77
CA SER A 154 -9.55 -8.07 2.82
C SER A 154 -9.66 -7.36 1.47
N VAL A 155 -8.57 -6.73 1.02
CA VAL A 155 -8.53 -6.08 -0.30
C VAL A 155 -8.53 -7.14 -1.38
N ALA A 156 -7.73 -8.20 -1.21
CA ALA A 156 -7.63 -9.31 -2.17
C ALA A 156 -8.99 -9.95 -2.43
N SER A 157 -9.75 -10.25 -1.36
CA SER A 157 -11.09 -10.85 -1.50
C SER A 157 -12.08 -9.89 -2.16
N ASN A 158 -12.03 -8.60 -1.82
CA ASN A 158 -12.89 -7.58 -2.43
C ASN A 158 -12.63 -7.40 -3.92
N ILE A 159 -11.41 -7.75 -4.37
CA ILE A 159 -11.07 -7.73 -5.79
C ILE A 159 -11.19 -9.07 -6.51
N GLY A 160 -11.75 -10.09 -5.85
CA GLY A 160 -11.91 -11.43 -6.40
C GLY A 160 -10.61 -12.24 -6.50
N LEU A 161 -9.54 -11.82 -5.81
CA LEU A 161 -8.30 -12.57 -5.74
C LEU A 161 -8.32 -13.55 -4.58
N HIS A 162 -8.15 -14.83 -4.88
CA HIS A 162 -8.03 -15.90 -3.89
C HIS A 162 -6.60 -16.08 -3.34
N SER A 163 -5.61 -15.45 -3.97
CA SER A 163 -4.20 -15.52 -3.54
C SER A 163 -3.41 -14.30 -4.00
N LEU A 164 -2.36 -13.95 -3.23
CA LEU A 164 -1.34 -12.96 -3.57
C LEU A 164 -0.04 -13.71 -3.88
N PRO A 165 0.14 -14.20 -5.12
CA PRO A 165 1.18 -15.17 -5.45
C PRO A 165 2.58 -14.56 -5.58
N SER A 166 2.72 -13.23 -5.57
CA SER A 166 4.00 -12.53 -5.65
C SER A 166 3.92 -11.11 -5.09
N GLU A 167 5.07 -10.52 -4.75
CA GLU A 167 5.16 -9.10 -4.35
C GLU A 167 4.68 -8.17 -5.47
N ALA A 168 4.98 -8.50 -6.74
CA ALA A 168 4.50 -7.74 -7.89
C ALA A 168 2.97 -7.73 -7.99
N ALA A 169 2.29 -8.84 -7.66
CA ALA A 169 0.83 -8.86 -7.64
C ALA A 169 0.27 -7.91 -6.57
N VAL A 170 0.88 -7.88 -5.38
CA VAL A 170 0.52 -6.93 -4.31
C VAL A 170 0.69 -5.48 -4.76
N HIS A 171 1.81 -5.18 -5.42
CA HIS A 171 2.08 -3.83 -5.94
C HIS A 171 1.08 -3.42 -7.02
N ASN A 172 0.77 -4.32 -7.97
CA ASN A 172 -0.22 -4.05 -9.03
C ASN A 172 -1.62 -3.79 -8.45
N VAL A 173 -2.01 -4.56 -7.42
CA VAL A 173 -3.28 -4.34 -6.71
C VAL A 173 -3.29 -2.96 -6.04
N PHE A 174 -2.22 -2.62 -5.33
CA PHE A 174 -2.09 -1.30 -4.70
C PHE A 174 -2.20 -0.18 -5.73
N GLU A 175 -1.47 -0.27 -6.84
CA GLU A 175 -1.46 0.74 -7.90
C GLU A 175 -2.83 0.89 -8.56
N GLY A 176 -3.47 -0.23 -8.93
CA GLY A 176 -4.77 -0.18 -9.60
C GLY A 176 -5.87 0.43 -8.74
N VAL A 177 -5.90 0.10 -7.44
CA VAL A 177 -6.89 0.70 -6.52
C VAL A 177 -6.59 2.18 -6.29
N ALA A 178 -5.31 2.56 -6.13
CA ALA A 178 -4.92 3.95 -5.94
C ALA A 178 -5.25 4.82 -7.16
N GLU A 179 -4.97 4.35 -8.37
CA GLU A 179 -5.27 5.05 -9.62
C GLU A 179 -6.77 5.35 -9.75
N GLU A 180 -7.61 4.36 -9.46
CA GLU A 180 -9.06 4.57 -9.44
C GLU A 180 -9.49 5.56 -8.36
N MET A 181 -8.95 5.42 -7.14
CA MET A 181 -9.31 6.23 -5.99
C MET A 181 -9.04 7.73 -6.22
N PHE A 182 -7.96 8.06 -6.91
CA PHE A 182 -7.54 9.45 -7.13
C PHE A 182 -7.86 10.02 -8.51
N ARG A 183 -8.47 9.24 -9.41
CA ARG A 183 -8.76 9.69 -10.79
C ARG A 183 -9.49 11.02 -10.88
N SER A 184 -10.52 11.23 -10.05
CA SER A 184 -11.37 12.43 -10.16
C SER A 184 -10.86 13.61 -9.35
N SER A 185 -10.26 13.35 -8.19
CA SER A 185 -9.83 14.37 -7.24
C SER A 185 -8.99 13.77 -6.11
N VAL A 186 -8.16 14.63 -5.52
CA VAL A 186 -7.45 14.33 -4.28
C VAL A 186 -8.16 15.02 -3.13
N THR A 187 -8.50 14.26 -2.09
CA THR A 187 -9.08 14.77 -0.84
C THR A 187 -8.45 14.05 0.33
N TRP A 188 -8.45 14.66 1.52
CA TRP A 188 -7.94 14.01 2.72
C TRP A 188 -8.71 12.73 3.06
N GLY A 189 -10.02 12.66 2.79
CA GLY A 189 -10.80 11.43 2.94
C GLY A 189 -10.28 10.29 2.08
N ARG A 190 -9.89 10.58 0.81
CA ARG A 190 -9.27 9.59 -0.08
C ARG A 190 -7.87 9.21 0.36
N VAL A 191 -7.08 10.18 0.86
CA VAL A 191 -5.78 9.89 1.48
C VAL A 191 -5.96 8.95 2.68
N VAL A 192 -6.91 9.19 3.58
CA VAL A 192 -7.22 8.28 4.71
C VAL A 192 -7.63 6.89 4.21
N ALA A 193 -8.49 6.83 3.18
CA ALA A 193 -8.91 5.55 2.59
C ALA A 193 -7.76 4.76 1.96
N LEU A 194 -6.78 5.44 1.36
CA LEU A 194 -5.56 4.83 0.86
C LEU A 194 -4.76 4.17 1.99
N PHE A 195 -4.63 4.82 3.16
CA PHE A 195 -3.97 4.22 4.32
C PHE A 195 -4.73 2.98 4.82
N ALA A 196 -6.05 3.06 4.95
CA ALA A 196 -6.92 1.94 5.33
C ALA A 196 -6.75 0.74 4.39
N MET A 197 -6.82 0.99 3.08
CA MET A 197 -6.62 0.02 2.02
C MET A 197 -5.23 -0.63 2.10
N THR A 198 -4.18 0.16 2.29
CA THR A 198 -2.79 -0.33 2.43
C THR A 198 -2.66 -1.23 3.67
N GLY A 199 -3.33 -0.87 4.76
CA GLY A 199 -3.40 -1.67 5.97
C GLY A 199 -4.08 -3.02 5.75
N ALA A 200 -5.21 -3.02 5.06
CA ALA A 200 -5.94 -4.23 4.73
C ALA A 200 -5.13 -5.15 3.79
N LEU A 201 -4.44 -4.58 2.80
CA LEU A 201 -3.55 -5.32 1.91
C LEU A 201 -2.32 -5.89 2.66
N ALA A 202 -1.76 -5.15 3.62
CA ALA A 202 -0.69 -5.65 4.48
C ALA A 202 -1.16 -6.84 5.35
N MET A 203 -2.41 -6.78 5.84
CA MET A 203 -3.04 -7.90 6.55
C MET A 203 -3.22 -9.12 5.66
N ASP A 204 -3.63 -8.93 4.40
CA ASP A 204 -3.74 -10.01 3.42
C ASP A 204 -2.38 -10.69 3.18
N CYS A 205 -1.30 -9.91 3.04
CA CYS A 205 0.06 -10.45 2.91
C CYS A 205 0.47 -11.30 4.11
N VAL A 206 0.20 -10.84 5.33
CA VAL A 206 0.54 -11.58 6.56
C VAL A 206 -0.29 -12.85 6.69
N LYS A 207 -1.61 -12.78 6.41
CA LYS A 207 -2.50 -13.95 6.42
C LYS A 207 -2.08 -14.99 5.38
N ALA A 208 -1.54 -14.55 4.24
CA ALA A 208 -0.99 -15.42 3.20
C ALA A 208 0.41 -15.99 3.54
N GLY A 209 0.96 -15.70 4.73
CA GLY A 209 2.26 -16.18 5.16
C GLY A 209 3.45 -15.43 4.55
N ARG A 210 3.23 -14.23 3.99
CA ARG A 210 4.23 -13.44 3.25
C ARG A 210 4.47 -12.05 3.85
N PRO A 211 4.89 -11.96 5.13
CA PRO A 211 5.10 -10.68 5.82
C PRO A 211 6.21 -9.81 5.18
N GLU A 212 7.08 -10.39 4.36
CA GLU A 212 8.16 -9.69 3.67
C GLU A 212 7.68 -8.66 2.64
N TYR A 213 6.48 -8.82 2.09
CA TYR A 213 5.88 -7.89 1.11
C TYR A 213 5.37 -6.58 1.74
N VAL A 214 5.20 -6.56 3.06
CA VAL A 214 4.68 -5.38 3.77
C VAL A 214 5.61 -4.18 3.64
N LEU A 215 6.93 -4.39 3.59
CA LEU A 215 7.86 -3.27 3.38
C LEU A 215 7.72 -2.67 1.98
N GLY A 216 7.50 -3.51 0.97
CA GLY A 216 7.25 -3.07 -0.41
C GLY A 216 6.07 -2.11 -0.48
N LEU A 217 4.99 -2.38 0.26
CA LEU A 217 3.84 -1.46 0.35
C LEU A 217 4.19 -0.06 0.87
N VAL A 218 5.12 0.06 1.84
CA VAL A 218 5.56 1.37 2.33
C VAL A 218 6.34 2.13 1.25
N GLN A 219 7.15 1.42 0.47
CA GLN A 219 7.84 2.01 -0.67
C GLN A 219 6.85 2.44 -1.76
N ARG A 220 5.85 1.60 -2.06
CA ARG A 220 4.78 1.93 -3.02
C ARG A 220 3.97 3.15 -2.60
N MET A 221 3.64 3.27 -1.31
CA MET A 221 3.02 4.47 -0.75
C MET A 221 3.87 5.71 -1.01
N GLY A 222 5.19 5.63 -0.76
CA GLY A 222 6.10 6.73 -1.00
C GLY A 222 6.13 7.18 -2.47
N ILE A 223 6.23 6.22 -3.41
CA ILE A 223 6.23 6.49 -4.85
C ILE A 223 4.91 7.13 -5.30
N LEU A 224 3.78 6.59 -4.84
CA LEU A 224 2.46 7.15 -5.16
C LEU A 224 2.31 8.57 -4.63
N VAL A 225 2.74 8.82 -3.39
CA VAL A 225 2.69 10.17 -2.81
C VAL A 225 3.57 11.13 -3.59
N GLU A 226 4.79 10.73 -3.92
CA GLU A 226 5.72 11.56 -4.70
C GLU A 226 5.14 11.93 -6.07
N ARG A 227 4.57 10.94 -6.77
CA ARG A 227 4.04 11.09 -8.13
C ARG A 227 2.73 11.90 -8.16
N ASP A 228 1.77 11.57 -7.28
CA ASP A 228 0.38 12.00 -7.46
C ASP A 228 -0.13 12.93 -6.36
N LEU A 229 0.39 12.82 -5.12
CA LEU A 229 -0.24 13.46 -3.95
C LEU A 229 0.59 14.61 -3.37
N ALA A 230 1.91 14.60 -3.53
CA ALA A 230 2.82 15.55 -2.91
C ALA A 230 2.53 17.01 -3.31
N PRO A 231 2.25 17.34 -4.60
CA PRO A 231 1.89 18.71 -4.96
C PRO A 231 0.64 19.20 -4.23
N TRP A 232 -0.40 18.36 -4.15
CA TRP A 232 -1.65 18.70 -3.48
C TRP A 232 -1.46 18.81 -1.95
N ILE A 233 -0.75 17.88 -1.33
CA ILE A 233 -0.48 17.91 0.11
C ILE A 233 0.33 19.16 0.50
N CYS A 234 1.31 19.56 -0.32
CA CYS A 234 2.05 20.81 -0.12
C CYS A 234 1.11 22.03 -0.18
N GLN A 235 0.19 22.08 -1.15
CA GLN A 235 -0.81 23.16 -1.26
C GLN A 235 -1.73 23.23 -0.04
N GLN A 236 -2.05 22.09 0.57
CA GLN A 236 -2.84 22.06 1.81
C GLN A 236 -2.04 22.54 3.04
N GLY A 237 -0.73 22.78 2.95
CA GLY A 237 0.12 23.12 4.10
C GLY A 237 0.79 21.91 4.76
N GLY A 238 0.86 20.78 4.05
CA GLY A 238 1.50 19.54 4.50
C GLY A 238 0.57 18.60 5.25
N TRP A 239 1.15 17.56 5.85
CA TRP A 239 0.40 16.52 6.57
C TRP A 239 -0.33 17.01 7.83
N VAL A 240 0.02 18.18 8.35
CA VAL A 240 -0.69 18.80 9.49
C VAL A 240 -2.15 19.08 9.13
N SER A 241 -2.46 19.22 7.86
CA SER A 241 -3.80 19.59 7.41
C SER A 241 -4.80 18.45 7.47
N VAL A 242 -4.34 17.22 7.78
CA VAL A 242 -5.20 16.11 8.17
C VAL A 242 -5.98 16.38 9.47
N PHE A 243 -5.58 17.37 10.28
CA PHE A 243 -6.38 17.81 11.42
C PHE A 243 -7.55 18.72 11.02
N PHE A 244 -7.52 19.27 9.80
CA PHE A 244 -8.44 20.30 9.32
C PHE A 244 -9.31 19.84 8.15
N VAL A 245 -9.54 18.53 8.02
CA VAL A 245 -10.22 17.89 6.86
C VAL A 245 -11.60 18.49 6.51
N GLU A 246 -12.22 19.26 7.39
CA GLU A 246 -13.47 19.99 7.12
C GLU A 246 -13.30 21.33 6.36
N MET A 247 -12.09 21.90 6.23
CA MET A 247 -11.93 23.27 5.71
C MET A 247 -11.71 23.40 4.20
N SER A 248 -11.54 22.29 3.48
CA SER A 248 -11.34 22.30 2.04
C SER A 248 -12.60 21.76 1.35
N SER A 249 -13.60 22.65 1.20
CA SER A 249 -14.75 22.48 0.29
C SER A 249 -14.45 23.10 -1.06
#